data_AF-A0A9D5R5G5-F1
#
_entry.id   AF-A0A9D5R5G5-F1
#
_cell.length_a   1.000
_cell.length_b   1.000
_cell.length_c   1.000
_cell.angle_alpha   90.00
_cell.angle_beta   90.00
_cell.angle_gamma   90.00
#
_symmetry.space_group_name_H-M   'P 1'
#
loop_
_entity.id
_entity.type
_entity.pdbx_description
1 polymer ?
#
loop_
_entity_poly.entity_id
_entity_poly.type
_entity_poly.pdbx_seq_one_letter_code
_entity_poly.pdbx_strand_id
1 'polypeptide(L)'
;MSAAATLSALSLNAAGDIEINNLGVNNTLVRIKGDSRYVLLPVQESNEDARINVIVDGKIVETIYVRMATSRTDFTVPYDLSPYKGKNVILDVVTPQSRSSVREAKGDVCWKNISLTDTLDLTDRELQYRPLFHHTPQYGWMNDPNGMFYKDGVWHLYYQWNPYGSKWQNLSWGHSTSTDLINWEHQPVALTPDGLGYIFSGSSAIDHNNTAGFGEDAVVAIYTSAGTNQMQSLAYSNNDGADFTVLTSNPIITLESEARDPNFFWNEQTGEWNLALAHALDHEMLFFTSPDLKNWTLQSSFGKGLGAQDGVWECPDLFRLPVDGTDKEKWVLICNINPGGPFGGSGVQYFVGDWDGKKFTVDTDADGKVPTKWLDHGKDNYALVSWSDTPDGRRTAIGWMSNWDYAAEVPTSQYRSANTLPRELSLFTASDGQIYMANVPSPEVISLRDRLVTSVKNSSLNSKDKVYNLPAVNDGVCEFTVDFNAETADSIMMTLSNKAGEHVDMVYNPATHTLSFDRRNSGNVGFSDAFPVVTVAPTHETDGKVSLRVFIDRSSIELFGNEGRFSMTNLVFPTHPYTTLEIKSLGGKARMSNLRIYSIKLY
;
A
#
# COMPACT_ATOMS: atom_id res chain seq x y z
N MET A 1 19.20 29.13 17.50
CA MET A 1 18.67 29.43 18.86
C MET A 1 17.49 28.51 19.07
N SER A 2 17.57 27.68 20.10
CA SER A 2 16.59 26.66 20.44
C SER A 2 15.28 27.30 20.90
N ALA A 3 14.17 27.00 20.21
CA ALA A 3 12.83 27.24 20.70
C ALA A 3 12.22 25.87 21.02
N ALA A 4 12.29 25.48 22.29
CA ALA A 4 11.53 24.37 22.82
C ALA A 4 10.04 24.73 22.74
N ALA A 5 9.31 24.10 21.82
CA ALA A 5 7.86 24.18 21.77
C ALA A 5 7.29 23.23 22.83
N THR A 6 7.02 23.75 24.01
CA THR A 6 6.17 23.08 24.99
C THR A 6 4.73 23.08 24.47
N LEU A 7 4.25 21.93 23.98
CA LEU A 7 2.82 21.70 23.80
C LEU A 7 2.14 21.66 25.17
N SER A 8 1.48 22.75 25.54
CA SER A 8 0.43 22.71 26.55
C SER A 8 -0.91 22.48 25.85
N ALA A 9 -1.29 21.21 25.66
CA ALA A 9 -2.68 20.88 25.43
C ALA A 9 -3.43 21.10 26.74
N LEU A 10 -4.31 22.10 26.77
CA LEU A 10 -5.31 22.26 27.82
C LEU A 10 -6.28 21.08 27.74
N SER A 11 -6.00 20.00 28.47
CA SER A 11 -7.00 19.00 28.76
C SER A 11 -8.01 19.61 29.73
N LEU A 12 -9.13 20.11 29.20
CA LEU A 12 -10.34 20.21 29.99
C LEU A 12 -10.84 18.78 30.24
N ASN A 13 -10.22 18.10 31.22
CA ASN A 13 -10.91 17.02 31.90
C ASN A 13 -12.11 17.65 32.61
N ALA A 14 -13.29 17.60 31.98
CA ALA A 14 -14.53 17.63 32.72
C ALA A 14 -14.52 16.38 33.61
N ALA A 15 -14.03 16.54 34.84
CA ALA A 15 -14.08 15.51 35.86
C ALA A 15 -15.56 15.15 36.10
N GLY A 16 -16.07 14.16 35.36
CA GLY A 16 -17.49 13.81 35.36
C GLY A 16 -17.92 12.90 34.22
N ASP A 17 -17.29 13.01 33.05
CA ASP A 17 -17.81 12.40 31.81
C ASP A 17 -17.26 11.01 31.48
N ILE A 18 -16.21 10.58 32.16
CA ILE A 18 -15.65 9.23 32.09
C ILE A 18 -15.48 8.69 33.51
N GLU A 19 -16.01 7.50 33.77
CA GLU A 19 -15.84 6.80 35.05
C GLU A 19 -14.98 5.54 34.87
N ILE A 20 -13.88 5.44 35.61
CA ILE A 20 -12.90 4.35 35.50
C ILE A 20 -12.95 3.49 36.76
N ASN A 21 -13.21 2.19 36.58
CA ASN A 21 -13.28 1.20 37.65
C ASN A 21 -12.31 0.04 37.38
N ASN A 22 -11.16 0.03 38.05
CA ASN A 22 -10.22 -1.10 37.98
C ASN A 22 -10.71 -2.24 38.88
N LEU A 23 -11.16 -3.33 38.26
CA LEU A 23 -11.73 -4.50 38.94
C LEU A 23 -10.68 -5.54 39.32
N GLY A 24 -9.49 -5.44 38.75
CA GLY A 24 -8.36 -6.31 39.05
C GLY A 24 -7.07 -5.77 38.45
N VAL A 25 -6.02 -6.59 38.47
CA VAL A 25 -4.72 -6.22 37.91
C VAL A 25 -4.77 -6.02 36.40
N ASN A 26 -5.69 -6.69 35.69
CA ASN A 26 -5.76 -6.70 34.22
C ASN A 26 -7.10 -6.28 33.65
N ASN A 27 -8.12 -6.00 34.49
CA ASN A 27 -9.46 -5.68 34.03
C ASN A 27 -9.92 -4.32 34.57
N THR A 28 -10.36 -3.46 33.64
CA THR A 28 -10.85 -2.11 33.92
C THR A 28 -12.11 -1.83 33.14
N LEU A 29 -13.17 -1.38 33.81
CA LEU A 29 -14.37 -0.88 33.17
C LEU A 29 -14.28 0.64 33.03
N VAL A 30 -14.47 1.14 31.82
CA VAL A 30 -14.57 2.57 31.52
C VAL A 30 -16.01 2.87 31.10
N ARG A 31 -16.76 3.62 31.91
CA ARG A 31 -18.13 4.05 31.56
C ARG A 31 -18.07 5.43 30.92
N ILE A 32 -18.69 5.57 29.77
CA ILE A 32 -18.84 6.85 29.09
C ILE A 32 -20.14 7.50 29.56
N LYS A 33 -20.04 8.67 30.18
CA LYS A 33 -21.18 9.46 30.70
C LYS A 33 -21.46 10.72 29.88
N GLY A 34 -20.44 11.26 29.22
CA GLY A 34 -20.59 12.38 28.29
C GLY A 34 -21.22 11.96 26.96
N ASP A 35 -21.62 12.96 26.17
CA ASP A 35 -22.33 12.80 24.89
C ASP A 35 -21.50 13.21 23.67
N SER A 36 -20.19 13.42 23.85
CA SER A 36 -19.28 13.75 22.75
C SER A 36 -19.16 12.64 21.72
N ARG A 37 -18.82 13.03 20.49
CA ARG A 37 -18.69 12.11 19.36
C ARG A 37 -17.65 11.01 19.55
N TYR A 38 -16.50 11.31 20.14
CA TYR A 38 -15.38 10.38 20.23
C TYR A 38 -14.90 10.19 21.67
N VAL A 39 -14.42 8.98 21.97
CA VAL A 39 -13.47 8.76 23.06
C VAL A 39 -12.07 8.58 22.48
N LEU A 40 -11.11 9.34 23.00
CA LEU A 40 -9.70 9.25 22.64
C LEU A 40 -9.00 8.26 23.56
N LEU A 41 -8.47 7.18 22.98
CA LEU A 41 -7.75 6.12 23.68
C LEU A 41 -6.25 6.41 23.62
N PRO A 42 -5.57 6.62 24.77
CA PRO A 42 -4.13 6.88 24.77
C PRO A 42 -3.32 5.61 24.49
N VAL A 43 -2.42 5.69 23.52
CA VAL A 43 -1.60 4.57 23.02
C VAL A 43 -0.15 4.73 23.46
N GLN A 44 0.49 3.60 23.80
CA GLN A 44 1.94 3.47 23.90
C GLN A 44 2.36 2.33 22.97
N GLU A 45 3.05 2.65 21.88
CA GLU A 45 3.25 1.73 20.75
C GLU A 45 4.03 0.47 21.13
N SER A 46 4.92 0.60 22.12
CA SER A 46 5.75 -0.48 22.64
C SER A 46 4.98 -1.52 23.47
N ASN A 47 3.70 -1.30 23.76
CA ASN A 47 2.88 -2.22 24.56
C ASN A 47 2.21 -3.28 23.68
N GLU A 48 1.78 -4.37 24.32
CA GLU A 48 0.88 -5.35 23.70
C GLU A 48 -0.56 -4.82 23.62
N ASP A 49 -1.35 -5.41 22.71
CA ASP A 49 -2.75 -5.06 22.54
C ASP A 49 -3.59 -5.41 23.77
N ALA A 50 -4.31 -4.43 24.30
CA ALA A 50 -5.40 -4.68 25.23
C ALA A 50 -6.67 -4.99 24.42
N ARG A 51 -7.40 -6.03 24.82
CA ARG A 51 -8.74 -6.31 24.27
C ARG A 51 -9.74 -5.37 24.92
N ILE A 52 -10.55 -4.71 24.12
CA ILE A 52 -11.63 -3.83 24.58
C ILE A 52 -12.94 -4.36 24.01
N ASN A 53 -13.80 -4.89 24.87
CA ASN A 53 -15.18 -5.18 24.48
C ASN A 53 -15.99 -3.90 24.64
N VAL A 54 -16.58 -3.41 23.56
CA VAL A 54 -17.51 -2.27 23.60
C VAL A 54 -18.89 -2.81 23.92
N ILE A 55 -19.40 -2.46 25.09
CA ILE A 55 -20.68 -2.91 25.62
C ILE A 55 -21.68 -1.77 25.56
N VAL A 56 -22.76 -1.97 24.81
CA VAL A 56 -23.84 -1.00 24.63
C VAL A 56 -25.15 -1.59 25.12
N ASP A 57 -25.76 -0.94 26.11
CA ASP A 57 -26.99 -1.41 26.78
C ASP A 57 -26.90 -2.89 27.23
N GLY A 58 -25.73 -3.28 27.72
CA GLY A 58 -25.45 -4.63 28.25
C GLY A 58 -25.10 -5.68 27.20
N LYS A 59 -24.94 -5.32 25.92
CA LYS A 59 -24.53 -6.24 24.84
C LYS A 59 -23.17 -5.84 24.30
N ILE A 60 -22.28 -6.81 24.09
CA ILE A 60 -21.05 -6.57 23.33
C ILE A 60 -21.47 -6.32 21.88
N VAL A 61 -21.14 -5.13 21.35
CA VAL A 61 -21.41 -4.74 19.96
C VAL A 61 -20.17 -4.81 19.09
N GLU A 62 -18.99 -4.70 19.69
CA GLU A 62 -17.70 -4.73 18.99
C GLU A 62 -16.60 -5.17 19.96
N THR A 63 -15.53 -5.76 19.43
CA THR A 63 -14.29 -6.00 20.17
C THR A 63 -13.14 -5.42 19.38
N ILE A 64 -12.43 -4.47 19.99
CA ILE A 64 -11.26 -3.81 19.39
C ILE A 64 -10.01 -4.08 20.23
N TYR A 65 -8.85 -3.88 19.63
CA TYR A 65 -7.55 -4.13 20.23
C TYR A 65 -6.70 -2.87 20.16
N VAL A 66 -6.24 -2.40 21.32
CA VAL A 66 -5.52 -1.12 21.45
C VAL A 66 -4.35 -1.25 22.41
N ARG A 67 -3.18 -0.74 22.03
CA ARG A 67 -1.96 -0.75 22.87
C ARG A 67 -2.02 0.33 23.94
N MET A 68 -2.89 0.14 24.92
CA MET A 68 -3.20 1.14 25.96
C MET A 68 -1.94 1.61 26.69
N ALA A 69 -1.80 2.92 26.84
CA ALA A 69 -0.65 3.58 27.44
C ALA A 69 -0.48 3.26 28.94
N THR A 70 0.71 2.83 29.34
CA THR A 70 1.06 2.53 30.74
C THR A 70 1.89 3.63 31.37
N SER A 71 3.02 3.99 30.74
CA SER A 71 4.01 4.91 31.32
C SER A 71 4.04 6.28 30.65
N ARG A 72 3.62 6.35 29.38
CA ARG A 72 3.56 7.57 28.58
C ARG A 72 2.52 7.39 27.47
N THR A 73 2.06 8.50 26.89
CA THR A 73 1.22 8.49 25.70
C THR A 73 2.08 8.89 24.51
N ASP A 74 2.26 7.97 23.56
CA ASP A 74 2.96 8.23 22.29
C ASP A 74 2.02 8.98 21.33
N PHE A 75 0.78 8.51 21.21
CA PHE A 75 -0.31 9.16 20.46
C PHE A 75 -1.67 8.72 21.01
N THR A 76 -2.76 9.22 20.43
CA THR A 76 -4.14 8.85 20.79
C THR A 76 -4.90 8.40 19.55
N VAL A 77 -5.75 7.38 19.69
CA VAL A 77 -6.64 6.92 18.62
C VAL A 77 -8.10 7.14 19.00
N PRO A 78 -8.97 7.55 18.06
CA PRO A 78 -10.37 7.78 18.35
C PRO A 78 -11.20 6.50 18.23
N TYR A 79 -12.26 6.41 19.03
CA TYR A 79 -13.37 5.48 18.84
C TYR A 79 -14.67 6.28 18.68
N ASP A 80 -15.42 6.06 17.60
CA ASP A 80 -16.64 6.81 17.27
C ASP A 80 -17.83 6.30 18.08
N LEU A 81 -18.39 7.17 18.91
CA LEU A 81 -19.54 6.90 19.77
C LEU A 81 -20.87 7.27 19.10
N SER A 82 -20.85 7.89 17.91
CA SER A 82 -22.05 8.33 17.19
C SER A 82 -23.13 7.24 17.05
N PRO A 83 -22.79 5.97 16.73
CA PRO A 83 -23.79 4.89 16.62
C PRO A 83 -24.53 4.57 17.94
N TYR A 84 -24.00 5.05 19.07
CA TYR A 84 -24.47 4.73 20.42
C TYR A 84 -25.01 5.96 21.18
N LYS A 85 -25.26 7.07 20.48
CA LYS A 85 -25.85 8.27 21.08
C LYS A 85 -27.13 7.94 21.86
N GLY A 86 -27.16 8.36 23.13
CA GLY A 86 -28.29 8.12 24.05
C GLY A 86 -28.35 6.71 24.66
N LYS A 87 -27.37 5.84 24.40
CA LYS A 87 -27.25 4.50 24.98
C LYS A 87 -26.21 4.47 26.09
N ASN A 88 -26.24 3.42 26.91
CA ASN A 88 -25.21 3.21 27.93
C ASN A 88 -24.00 2.53 27.31
N VAL A 89 -22.84 3.19 27.29
CA VAL A 89 -21.61 2.67 26.72
C VAL A 89 -20.59 2.36 27.82
N ILE A 90 -20.05 1.14 27.80
CA ILE A 90 -18.97 0.68 28.69
C ILE A 90 -17.88 0.06 27.81
N LEU A 91 -16.64 0.46 28.04
CA LEU A 91 -15.46 -0.23 27.51
C LEU A 91 -14.97 -1.20 28.59
N ASP A 92 -15.07 -2.50 28.33
CA ASP A 92 -14.48 -3.55 29.17
C ASP A 92 -13.08 -3.87 28.67
N VAL A 93 -12.08 -3.28 29.33
CA VAL A 93 -10.67 -3.33 28.92
C VAL A 93 -9.93 -4.44 29.66
N VAL A 94 -9.34 -5.35 28.90
CA VAL A 94 -8.50 -6.45 29.38
C VAL A 94 -7.08 -6.28 28.83
N THR A 95 -6.14 -5.96 29.71
CA THR A 95 -4.72 -5.77 29.35
C THR A 95 -3.91 -7.03 29.66
N PRO A 96 -2.99 -7.49 28.78
CA PRO A 96 -2.21 -8.72 28.98
C PRO A 96 -1.08 -8.61 30.03
N GLN A 97 -0.98 -7.50 30.76
CA GLN A 97 0.20 -7.13 31.54
C GLN A 97 0.40 -7.98 32.81
N SER A 98 1.66 -8.18 33.18
CA SER A 98 2.09 -8.83 34.43
C SER A 98 2.14 -7.83 35.60
N ARG A 99 1.02 -7.14 35.89
CA ARG A 99 0.95 -6.21 37.04
C ARG A 99 0.88 -6.97 38.36
N SER A 100 1.52 -6.43 39.40
CA SER A 100 1.58 -7.06 40.73
C SER A 100 0.41 -6.63 41.63
N SER A 101 -0.23 -5.49 41.35
CA SER A 101 -1.33 -4.95 42.16
C SER A 101 -2.29 -4.04 41.38
N VAL A 102 -3.52 -3.89 41.90
CA VAL A 102 -4.51 -2.94 41.34
C VAL A 102 -4.03 -1.49 41.42
N ARG A 103 -3.13 -1.16 42.36
CA ARG A 103 -2.54 0.18 42.46
C ARG A 103 -1.70 0.53 41.24
N GLU A 104 -0.97 -0.44 40.69
CA GLU A 104 -0.22 -0.25 39.45
C GLU A 104 -1.17 -0.04 38.27
N ALA A 105 -2.22 -0.86 38.15
CA ALA A 105 -3.24 -0.69 37.11
C ALA A 105 -3.89 0.70 37.15
N LYS A 106 -4.18 1.23 38.35
CA LYS A 106 -4.69 2.59 38.55
C LYS A 106 -3.69 3.69 38.18
N GLY A 107 -2.40 3.38 38.19
CA GLY A 107 -1.31 4.31 37.90
C GLY A 107 -1.02 4.49 36.41
N ASP A 108 -1.62 3.66 35.56
CA ASP A 108 -1.39 3.75 34.12
C ASP A 108 -1.85 5.09 33.54
N VAL A 109 -1.00 5.66 32.68
CA VAL A 109 -1.20 6.99 32.10
C VAL A 109 -2.45 7.05 31.21
N CYS A 110 -2.87 5.95 30.58
CA CYS A 110 -4.10 5.93 29.78
C CYS A 110 -5.34 6.37 30.57
N TRP A 111 -5.45 6.03 31.87
CA TRP A 111 -6.61 6.41 32.68
C TRP A 111 -6.64 7.90 33.04
N LYS A 112 -5.48 8.55 33.01
CA LYS A 112 -5.37 10.00 33.21
C LYS A 112 -5.62 10.79 31.93
N ASN A 113 -5.27 10.21 30.78
CA ASN A 113 -5.25 10.89 29.47
C ASN A 113 -6.42 10.51 28.55
N ILE A 114 -7.20 9.49 28.89
CA ILE A 114 -8.44 9.17 28.18
C ILE A 114 -9.39 10.37 28.28
N SER A 115 -9.99 10.75 27.16
CA SER A 115 -10.81 11.97 27.08
C SER A 115 -11.92 11.82 26.04
N LEU A 116 -12.93 12.68 26.16
CA LEU A 116 -14.00 12.81 25.18
C LEU A 116 -13.77 14.06 24.32
N THR A 117 -14.16 14.00 23.04
CA THR A 117 -14.05 15.13 22.11
C THR A 117 -15.08 15.01 20.99
N ASP A 118 -15.50 16.15 20.44
CA ASP A 118 -16.34 16.21 19.23
C ASP A 118 -15.51 16.34 17.94
N THR A 119 -14.22 16.65 18.06
CA THR A 119 -13.31 16.89 16.94
C THR A 119 -12.02 16.11 17.07
N LEU A 120 -11.48 15.66 15.94
CA LEU A 120 -10.19 14.98 15.87
C LEU A 120 -9.09 15.97 15.50
N ASP A 121 -7.94 15.89 16.17
CA ASP A 121 -6.72 16.56 15.74
C ASP A 121 -5.98 15.65 14.75
N LEU A 122 -6.16 15.94 13.47
CA LEU A 122 -5.54 15.23 12.35
C LEU A 122 -4.29 15.97 11.83
N THR A 123 -3.79 16.96 12.56
CA THR A 123 -2.58 17.69 12.17
C THR A 123 -1.42 16.70 12.02
N ASP A 124 -0.75 16.74 10.88
CA ASP A 124 0.43 15.90 10.66
C ASP A 124 1.60 16.35 11.54
N ARG A 125 2.11 15.42 12.34
CA ARG A 125 3.23 15.62 13.26
C ARG A 125 4.50 14.92 12.78
N GLU A 126 4.39 14.10 11.75
CA GLU A 126 5.50 13.30 11.18
C GLU A 126 5.93 13.85 9.81
N LEU A 127 5.91 15.18 9.67
CA LEU A 127 6.26 15.94 8.43
C LEU A 127 7.64 15.59 7.85
N GLN A 128 8.53 14.99 8.63
CA GLN A 128 9.82 14.52 8.14
C GLN A 128 9.67 13.38 7.14
N TYR A 129 8.72 12.47 7.37
CA TYR A 129 8.57 11.25 6.58
C TYR A 129 7.24 11.14 5.86
N ARG A 130 6.19 11.89 6.25
CA ARG A 130 4.91 11.83 5.55
C ARG A 130 5.07 12.25 4.08
N PRO A 131 4.84 11.33 3.11
CA PRO A 131 4.90 11.63 1.69
C PRO A 131 4.03 12.83 1.32
N LEU A 132 4.49 13.63 0.36
CA LEU A 132 3.78 14.80 -0.12
C LEU A 132 2.78 14.50 -1.24
N PHE A 133 3.02 13.47 -2.04
CA PHE A 133 2.19 13.17 -3.21
C PHE A 133 1.81 11.68 -3.34
N HIS A 134 2.15 10.87 -2.34
CA HIS A 134 1.64 9.51 -2.23
C HIS A 134 0.46 9.47 -1.26
N HIS A 135 -0.53 8.64 -1.56
CA HIS A 135 -1.63 8.40 -0.63
C HIS A 135 -1.10 7.74 0.66
N THR A 136 -1.59 8.23 1.80
CA THR A 136 -1.39 7.65 3.13
C THR A 136 -2.71 7.69 3.87
N PRO A 137 -2.98 6.82 4.86
CA PRO A 137 -4.13 7.03 5.73
C PRO A 137 -3.89 8.32 6.56
N GLN A 138 -4.98 8.99 6.97
CA GLN A 138 -4.86 10.16 7.85
C GLN A 138 -4.06 9.82 9.12
N TYR A 139 -4.33 8.65 9.68
CA TYR A 139 -3.65 8.07 10.82
C TYR A 139 -3.80 6.54 10.83
N GLY A 140 -3.09 5.87 11.73
CA GLY A 140 -3.16 4.42 11.93
C GLY A 140 -2.34 3.62 10.91
N TRP A 141 -2.58 2.32 10.84
CA TRP A 141 -1.89 1.40 9.93
C TRP A 141 -2.65 1.24 8.63
N MET A 142 -1.94 1.28 7.50
CA MET A 142 -2.45 0.84 6.20
C MET A 142 -1.58 -0.27 5.59
N ASN A 143 -2.21 -1.23 4.91
CA ASN A 143 -1.54 -2.12 3.96
C ASN A 143 -2.18 -2.10 2.57
N ASP A 144 -2.75 -3.22 2.13
CA ASP A 144 -3.11 -3.48 0.74
C ASP A 144 -4.15 -2.48 0.23
N PRO A 145 -4.02 -1.96 -1.01
CA PRO A 145 -5.13 -1.31 -1.70
C PRO A 145 -6.23 -2.33 -2.03
N ASN A 146 -7.50 -1.93 -1.91
CA ASN A 146 -8.67 -2.81 -2.04
C ASN A 146 -9.82 -2.12 -2.77
N GLY A 147 -10.77 -2.93 -3.23
CA GLY A 147 -12.11 -2.45 -3.63
C GLY A 147 -12.11 -1.38 -4.73
N MET A 148 -11.05 -1.30 -5.53
CA MET A 148 -10.79 -0.14 -6.37
C MET A 148 -11.63 -0.18 -7.65
N PHE A 149 -12.43 0.86 -7.88
CA PHE A 149 -13.21 1.05 -9.10
C PHE A 149 -13.23 2.52 -9.52
N TYR A 150 -13.49 2.77 -10.80
CA TYR A 150 -13.74 4.10 -11.32
C TYR A 150 -15.21 4.25 -11.71
N LYS A 151 -15.84 5.35 -11.31
CA LYS A 151 -17.22 5.68 -11.70
C LYS A 151 -17.39 7.19 -11.85
N ASP A 152 -17.95 7.62 -12.97
CA ASP A 152 -18.39 9.00 -13.22
C ASP A 152 -17.35 10.11 -12.89
N GLY A 153 -16.07 9.86 -13.21
CA GLY A 153 -14.99 10.82 -12.96
C GLY A 153 -14.29 10.67 -11.61
N VAL A 154 -14.69 9.69 -10.80
CA VAL A 154 -14.16 9.46 -9.46
C VAL A 154 -13.45 8.11 -9.38
N TRP A 155 -12.21 8.15 -8.92
CA TRP A 155 -11.39 6.99 -8.57
C TRP A 155 -11.61 6.67 -7.10
N HIS A 156 -12.05 5.45 -6.80
CA HIS A 156 -12.21 4.96 -5.44
C HIS A 156 -11.01 4.11 -5.04
N LEU A 157 -10.38 4.44 -3.92
CA LEU A 157 -9.29 3.69 -3.30
C LEU A 157 -9.72 3.28 -1.91
N TYR A 158 -10.02 1.98 -1.74
CA TYR A 158 -10.13 1.40 -0.41
C TYR A 158 -8.80 0.78 -0.03
N TYR A 159 -8.61 0.50 1.26
CA TYR A 159 -7.38 -0.07 1.75
C TYR A 159 -7.57 -0.74 3.10
N GLN A 160 -6.78 -1.78 3.36
CA GLN A 160 -6.70 -2.41 4.68
C GLN A 160 -6.25 -1.37 5.71
N TRP A 161 -7.05 -1.15 6.75
CA TRP A 161 -6.84 -0.07 7.71
C TRP A 161 -7.05 -0.52 9.16
N ASN A 162 -6.12 -0.16 10.05
CA ASN A 162 -6.33 -0.19 11.50
C ASN A 162 -6.54 1.24 12.03
N PRO A 163 -7.78 1.63 12.39
CA PRO A 163 -8.03 2.93 13.01
C PRO A 163 -7.56 3.02 14.46
N TYR A 164 -7.15 1.93 15.09
CA TYR A 164 -6.87 1.88 16.52
C TYR A 164 -5.40 1.65 16.87
N GLY A 165 -4.49 1.76 15.89
CA GLY A 165 -3.06 1.69 16.14
C GLY A 165 -2.21 1.82 14.89
N SER A 166 -0.90 1.97 15.11
CA SER A 166 0.14 2.07 14.07
C SER A 166 0.64 0.71 13.56
N LYS A 167 0.09 -0.41 14.03
CA LYS A 167 0.50 -1.78 13.64
C LYS A 167 -0.72 -2.57 13.14
N TRP A 168 -0.46 -3.66 12.43
CA TRP A 168 -1.49 -4.55 11.90
C TRP A 168 -2.37 -5.12 13.03
N GLN A 169 -3.68 -4.81 13.00
CA GLN A 169 -4.74 -5.30 13.89
C GLN A 169 -6.08 -4.68 13.43
N ASN A 170 -7.25 -5.14 13.92
CA ASN A 170 -8.58 -4.52 13.73
C ASN A 170 -8.93 -4.16 12.27
N LEU A 171 -8.53 -5.00 11.31
CA LEU A 171 -8.57 -4.61 9.91
C LEU A 171 -9.99 -4.32 9.42
N SER A 172 -10.11 -3.15 8.82
CA SER A 172 -11.29 -2.59 8.17
C SER A 172 -10.90 -2.14 6.75
N TRP A 173 -11.86 -1.76 5.92
CA TRP A 173 -11.57 -1.01 4.69
C TRP A 173 -11.69 0.49 4.95
N GLY A 174 -10.56 1.19 5.01
CA GLY A 174 -10.51 2.64 4.85
C GLY A 174 -10.88 3.03 3.42
N HIS A 175 -11.21 4.31 3.19
CA HIS A 175 -11.67 4.78 1.88
C HIS A 175 -11.14 6.18 1.58
N SER A 176 -10.71 6.38 0.34
CA SER A 176 -10.37 7.69 -0.21
C SER A 176 -10.83 7.77 -1.66
N THR A 177 -11.18 8.97 -2.10
CA THR A 177 -11.58 9.24 -3.48
C THR A 177 -10.68 10.30 -4.11
N SER A 178 -10.54 10.25 -5.42
CA SER A 178 -9.82 11.27 -6.18
C SER A 178 -10.43 11.45 -7.55
N THR A 179 -10.34 12.65 -8.13
CA THR A 179 -10.69 12.88 -9.54
C THR A 179 -9.47 12.84 -10.47
N ASP A 180 -8.27 12.71 -9.91
CA ASP A 180 -7.01 12.80 -10.66
C ASP A 180 -5.93 11.83 -10.16
N LEU A 181 -6.27 10.83 -9.35
CA LEU A 181 -5.35 9.83 -8.77
C LEU A 181 -4.21 10.40 -7.89
N ILE A 182 -4.18 11.71 -7.65
CA ILE A 182 -3.11 12.40 -6.91
C ILE A 182 -3.68 13.07 -5.67
N ASN A 183 -4.75 13.85 -5.85
CA ASN A 183 -5.39 14.60 -4.79
C ASN A 183 -6.50 13.75 -4.19
N TRP A 184 -6.20 13.14 -3.05
CA TRP A 184 -7.08 12.20 -2.36
C TRP A 184 -7.89 12.89 -1.27
N GLU A 185 -9.21 12.69 -1.29
CA GLU A 185 -10.14 13.06 -0.23
C GLU A 185 -10.45 11.83 0.62
N HIS A 186 -10.18 11.91 1.92
CA HIS A 186 -10.51 10.82 2.85
C HIS A 186 -12.01 10.76 3.11
N GLN A 187 -12.55 9.56 2.99
CA GLN A 187 -13.96 9.25 3.23
C GLN A 187 -14.13 8.49 4.55
N PRO A 188 -15.36 8.36 5.07
CA PRO A 188 -15.64 7.46 6.19
C PRO A 188 -15.19 6.02 5.92
N VAL A 189 -14.99 5.24 6.99
CA VAL A 189 -14.69 3.80 6.87
C VAL A 189 -15.81 3.09 6.10
N ALA A 190 -15.44 2.24 5.14
CA ALA A 190 -16.39 1.63 4.21
C ALA A 190 -16.94 0.29 4.70
N LEU A 191 -16.06 -0.55 5.25
CA LEU A 191 -16.40 -1.85 5.82
C LEU A 191 -15.65 -2.04 7.13
N THR A 192 -16.38 -2.45 8.18
CA THR A 192 -15.84 -2.71 9.52
C THR A 192 -16.03 -4.18 9.90
N PRO A 193 -15.19 -4.74 10.79
CA PRO A 193 -15.33 -6.10 11.28
C PRO A 193 -16.75 -6.44 11.75
N ASP A 194 -17.17 -7.68 11.52
CA ASP A 194 -18.47 -8.18 11.93
C ASP A 194 -18.36 -9.56 12.63
N GLY A 195 -19.48 -10.28 12.74
CA GLY A 195 -19.51 -11.61 13.37
C GLY A 195 -18.65 -12.68 12.66
N LEU A 196 -18.20 -12.43 11.43
CA LEU A 196 -17.31 -13.30 10.66
C LEU A 196 -15.83 -12.90 10.79
N GLY A 197 -15.52 -11.81 11.49
CA GLY A 197 -14.16 -11.40 11.83
C GLY A 197 -13.73 -10.09 11.15
N TYR A 198 -12.42 -9.94 10.96
CA TYR A 198 -11.85 -8.77 10.32
C TYR A 198 -12.16 -8.73 8.82
N ILE A 199 -12.08 -7.52 8.26
CA ILE A 199 -12.24 -7.30 6.82
C ILE A 199 -10.84 -7.34 6.21
N PHE A 200 -10.55 -8.42 5.49
CA PHE A 200 -9.32 -8.60 4.72
C PHE A 200 -9.51 -8.12 3.27
N SER A 201 -8.42 -8.17 2.51
CA SER A 201 -8.34 -7.65 1.15
C SER A 201 -9.39 -8.27 0.21
N GLY A 202 -9.62 -7.56 -0.90
CA GLY A 202 -10.63 -7.91 -1.89
C GLY A 202 -10.78 -6.81 -2.93
N SER A 203 -11.78 -6.95 -3.78
CA SER A 203 -12.00 -6.10 -4.95
C SER A 203 -13.45 -5.62 -5.02
N SER A 204 -13.70 -4.68 -5.93
CA SER A 204 -15.04 -4.22 -6.24
C SER A 204 -15.20 -4.05 -7.75
N ALA A 205 -16.43 -4.16 -8.22
CA ALA A 205 -16.80 -3.93 -9.61
C ALA A 205 -18.24 -3.38 -9.68
N ILE A 206 -18.57 -2.74 -10.80
CA ILE A 206 -19.92 -2.22 -11.05
C ILE A 206 -20.76 -3.34 -11.71
N ASP A 207 -21.87 -3.73 -11.08
CA ASP A 207 -22.83 -4.67 -11.66
C ASP A 207 -23.81 -3.93 -12.58
N HIS A 208 -23.33 -3.57 -13.76
CA HIS A 208 -24.09 -2.82 -14.76
C HIS A 208 -25.42 -3.46 -15.15
N ASN A 209 -25.51 -4.80 -15.08
CA ASN A 209 -26.69 -5.54 -15.54
C ASN A 209 -27.58 -6.03 -14.40
N ASN A 210 -27.32 -5.60 -13.16
CA ASN A 210 -28.05 -6.04 -11.97
C ASN A 210 -28.12 -7.58 -11.85
N THR A 211 -27.04 -8.26 -12.22
CA THR A 211 -26.93 -9.73 -12.16
C THR A 211 -27.05 -10.25 -10.73
N ALA A 212 -26.59 -9.48 -9.73
CA ALA A 212 -26.69 -9.82 -8.32
C ALA A 212 -28.06 -9.49 -7.71
N GLY A 213 -28.87 -8.64 -8.35
CA GLY A 213 -30.19 -8.25 -7.87
C GLY A 213 -30.19 -7.11 -6.84
N PHE A 214 -29.10 -6.35 -6.73
CA PHE A 214 -28.99 -5.20 -5.82
C PHE A 214 -29.37 -3.85 -6.45
N GLY A 215 -29.58 -3.80 -7.76
CA GLY A 215 -29.85 -2.59 -8.53
C GLY A 215 -28.91 -2.49 -9.74
N GLU A 216 -29.37 -1.81 -10.79
CA GLU A 216 -28.51 -1.44 -11.93
C GLU A 216 -27.39 -0.51 -11.44
N ASP A 217 -26.17 -0.73 -11.93
CA ASP A 217 -24.97 0.02 -11.56
C ASP A 217 -24.64 0.01 -10.05
N ALA A 218 -25.13 -0.99 -9.31
CA ALA A 218 -24.71 -1.22 -7.94
C ALA A 218 -23.22 -1.56 -7.90
N VAL A 219 -22.49 -0.95 -6.98
CA VAL A 219 -21.10 -1.33 -6.70
C VAL A 219 -21.14 -2.56 -5.82
N VAL A 220 -20.52 -3.65 -6.24
CA VAL A 220 -20.40 -4.87 -5.45
C VAL A 220 -18.96 -5.00 -4.98
N ALA A 221 -18.77 -5.27 -3.69
CA ALA A 221 -17.50 -5.59 -3.08
C ALA A 221 -17.49 -7.07 -2.66
N ILE A 222 -16.42 -7.78 -3.02
CA ILE A 222 -16.14 -9.11 -2.50
C ILE A 222 -14.82 -9.04 -1.75
N TYR A 223 -14.83 -9.51 -0.51
CA TYR A 223 -13.72 -9.40 0.43
C TYR A 223 -13.57 -10.67 1.24
N THR A 224 -12.39 -10.87 1.81
CA THR A 224 -12.18 -11.97 2.76
C THR A 224 -12.65 -11.57 4.16
N SER A 225 -13.61 -12.29 4.73
CA SER A 225 -13.86 -12.27 6.18
C SER A 225 -12.81 -13.14 6.88
N ALA A 226 -12.08 -12.57 7.82
CA ALA A 226 -11.00 -13.23 8.54
C ALA A 226 -11.31 -13.35 10.03
N GLY A 227 -11.89 -14.49 10.41
CA GLY A 227 -12.15 -14.87 11.79
C GLY A 227 -11.31 -16.08 12.19
N THR A 228 -11.97 -17.13 12.69
CA THR A 228 -11.31 -18.42 12.93
C THR A 228 -10.75 -19.04 11.65
N ASN A 229 -11.43 -18.84 10.53
CA ASN A 229 -11.00 -19.23 9.18
C ASN A 229 -11.22 -18.05 8.23
N GLN A 230 -10.54 -18.10 7.08
CA GLN A 230 -10.74 -17.15 5.97
C GLN A 230 -11.86 -17.65 5.04
N MET A 231 -12.80 -16.78 4.72
CA MET A 231 -13.96 -17.06 3.85
C MET A 231 -14.30 -15.82 3.03
N GLN A 232 -15.00 -15.97 1.90
CA GLN A 232 -15.28 -14.83 1.02
C GLN A 232 -16.71 -14.34 1.23
N SER A 233 -16.84 -13.04 1.47
CA SER A 233 -18.07 -12.34 1.80
C SER A 233 -18.35 -11.26 0.77
N LEU A 234 -19.62 -10.87 0.66
CA LEU A 234 -20.10 -9.87 -0.28
C LEU A 234 -20.74 -8.70 0.47
N ALA A 235 -20.50 -7.49 -0.03
CA ALA A 235 -21.28 -6.30 0.29
C ALA A 235 -21.65 -5.56 -0.99
N TYR A 236 -22.65 -4.70 -0.94
CA TYR A 236 -23.08 -3.90 -2.07
C TYR A 236 -23.41 -2.47 -1.68
N SER A 237 -23.30 -1.56 -2.64
CA SER A 237 -23.58 -0.14 -2.48
C SER A 237 -24.51 0.33 -3.61
N ASN A 238 -25.55 1.07 -3.23
CA ASN A 238 -26.49 1.74 -4.14
C ASN A 238 -26.24 3.24 -4.26
N ASN A 239 -25.12 3.74 -3.70
CA ASN A 239 -24.76 5.14 -3.65
C ASN A 239 -23.26 5.33 -3.94
N ASP A 240 -22.82 4.76 -5.06
CA ASP A 240 -21.50 5.00 -5.65
C ASP A 240 -20.32 4.66 -4.73
N GLY A 241 -20.48 3.66 -3.86
CA GLY A 241 -19.45 3.15 -2.98
C GLY A 241 -19.24 3.98 -1.71
N ALA A 242 -20.13 4.93 -1.40
CA ALA A 242 -20.03 5.75 -0.19
C ALA A 242 -20.27 4.95 1.10
N ASP A 243 -21.24 4.03 1.10
CA ASP A 243 -21.41 3.04 2.17
C ASP A 243 -21.89 1.69 1.63
N PHE A 244 -21.53 0.62 2.33
CA PHE A 244 -21.82 -0.74 1.91
C PHE A 244 -22.80 -1.43 2.86
N THR A 245 -23.79 -2.10 2.27
CA THR A 245 -24.64 -3.07 2.96
C THR A 245 -24.01 -4.46 2.84
N VAL A 246 -23.58 -5.02 3.98
CA VAL A 246 -23.06 -6.40 4.06
C VAL A 246 -24.20 -7.39 3.83
N LEU A 247 -23.97 -8.37 2.96
CA LEU A 247 -24.96 -9.41 2.68
C LEU A 247 -25.22 -10.28 3.91
N THR A 248 -26.48 -10.35 4.34
CA THR A 248 -26.88 -11.08 5.56
C THR A 248 -26.67 -12.59 5.50
N SER A 249 -26.59 -13.16 4.29
CA SER A 249 -26.34 -14.58 4.06
C SER A 249 -24.88 -14.93 3.84
N ASN A 250 -23.94 -14.01 4.09
CA ASN A 250 -22.51 -14.30 4.01
C ASN A 250 -22.10 -15.49 4.91
N PRO A 251 -21.04 -16.22 4.53
CA PRO A 251 -20.16 -16.03 3.36
C PRO A 251 -20.74 -16.59 2.05
N ILE A 252 -20.24 -16.11 0.90
CA ILE A 252 -20.60 -16.57 -0.46
C ILE A 252 -19.66 -17.64 -1.02
N ILE A 253 -18.44 -17.77 -0.50
CA ILE A 253 -17.50 -18.85 -0.83
C ILE A 253 -16.85 -19.36 0.46
N THR A 254 -16.90 -20.68 0.66
CA THR A 254 -16.22 -21.38 1.75
C THR A 254 -15.38 -22.51 1.17
N LEU A 255 -14.17 -22.70 1.69
CA LEU A 255 -13.26 -23.79 1.32
C LEU A 255 -12.79 -24.53 2.56
N GLU A 256 -12.24 -25.73 2.38
CA GLU A 256 -11.68 -26.54 3.47
C GLU A 256 -10.30 -26.04 3.96
N SER A 257 -9.68 -25.17 3.16
CA SER A 257 -8.35 -24.58 3.37
C SER A 257 -8.39 -23.06 3.21
N GLU A 258 -7.39 -22.38 3.78
CA GLU A 258 -7.32 -20.91 3.76
C GLU A 258 -7.12 -20.37 2.35
N ALA A 259 -8.07 -19.53 1.92
CA ALA A 259 -7.96 -18.76 0.70
C ALA A 259 -8.45 -17.33 0.94
N ARG A 260 -7.87 -16.36 0.22
CA ARG A 260 -8.14 -14.94 0.43
C ARG A 260 -7.92 -14.10 -0.82
N ASP A 261 -8.21 -12.81 -0.66
CA ASP A 261 -7.96 -11.73 -1.62
C ASP A 261 -8.71 -11.93 -2.95
N PRO A 262 -10.06 -12.01 -2.93
CA PRO A 262 -10.85 -12.20 -4.13
C PRO A 262 -10.74 -11.01 -5.08
N ASN A 263 -10.30 -11.27 -6.31
CA ASN A 263 -10.32 -10.32 -7.42
C ASN A 263 -11.28 -10.82 -8.51
N PHE A 264 -12.30 -10.04 -8.87
CA PHE A 264 -13.32 -10.46 -9.82
C PHE A 264 -13.64 -9.40 -10.87
N PHE A 265 -14.10 -9.85 -12.04
CA PHE A 265 -14.48 -9.00 -13.16
C PHE A 265 -15.57 -9.65 -14.00
N TRP A 266 -16.34 -8.84 -14.72
CA TRP A 266 -17.31 -9.33 -15.69
C TRP A 266 -16.58 -9.76 -16.97
N ASN A 267 -16.71 -11.03 -17.36
CA ASN A 267 -16.09 -11.54 -18.57
C ASN A 267 -17.09 -11.48 -19.73
N GLU A 268 -16.94 -10.47 -20.59
CA GLU A 268 -17.78 -10.29 -21.77
C GLU A 268 -17.73 -11.45 -22.77
N GLN A 269 -16.65 -12.23 -22.79
CA GLN A 269 -16.52 -13.37 -23.71
C GLN A 269 -17.37 -14.56 -23.27
N THR A 270 -17.52 -14.77 -21.96
CA THR A 270 -18.30 -15.88 -21.40
C THR A 270 -19.69 -15.47 -20.92
N GLY A 271 -19.93 -14.17 -20.71
CA GLY A 271 -21.19 -13.64 -20.21
C GLY A 271 -21.45 -14.02 -18.74
N GLU A 272 -20.40 -14.12 -17.94
CA GLU A 272 -20.46 -14.43 -16.50
C GLU A 272 -19.31 -13.75 -15.76
N TRP A 273 -19.43 -13.63 -14.44
CA TRP A 273 -18.35 -13.13 -13.59
C TRP A 273 -17.24 -14.17 -13.46
N ASN A 274 -15.99 -13.72 -13.49
CA ASN A 274 -14.82 -14.54 -13.21
C ASN A 274 -14.15 -14.00 -11.94
N LEU A 275 -13.60 -14.89 -11.11
CA LEU A 275 -12.91 -14.53 -9.88
C LEU A 275 -11.62 -15.33 -9.73
N ALA A 276 -10.52 -14.64 -9.44
CA ALA A 276 -9.26 -15.21 -8.99
C ALA A 276 -9.16 -15.08 -7.46
N LEU A 277 -8.77 -16.17 -6.78
CA LEU A 277 -8.63 -16.24 -5.33
C LEU A 277 -7.28 -16.86 -4.97
N ALA A 278 -6.54 -16.26 -4.06
CA ALA A 278 -5.28 -16.81 -3.61
C ALA A 278 -5.50 -18.00 -2.68
N HIS A 279 -5.01 -19.18 -3.06
CA HIS A 279 -4.93 -20.36 -2.20
C HIS A 279 -3.59 -20.32 -1.45
N ALA A 280 -3.51 -19.38 -0.51
CA ALA A 280 -2.25 -18.78 -0.12
C ALA A 280 -1.20 -19.79 0.41
N LEU A 281 -1.63 -20.76 1.21
CA LEU A 281 -0.77 -21.78 1.81
C LEU A 281 -0.42 -22.94 0.85
N ASP A 282 -1.15 -23.08 -0.25
CA ASP A 282 -0.95 -24.11 -1.27
C ASP A 282 -0.17 -23.60 -2.49
N HIS A 283 0.18 -22.31 -2.49
CA HIS A 283 0.99 -21.61 -3.49
C HIS A 283 0.41 -21.73 -4.91
N GLU A 284 -0.90 -21.53 -5.01
CA GLU A 284 -1.65 -21.51 -6.27
C GLU A 284 -2.78 -20.46 -6.22
N MET A 285 -3.33 -20.15 -7.39
CA MET A 285 -4.55 -19.36 -7.55
C MET A 285 -5.71 -20.28 -7.94
N LEU A 286 -6.88 -20.05 -7.35
CA LEU A 286 -8.13 -20.71 -7.70
C LEU A 286 -8.97 -19.78 -8.59
N PHE A 287 -9.62 -20.34 -9.60
CA PHE A 287 -10.50 -19.59 -10.48
C PHE A 287 -11.94 -20.06 -10.40
N PHE A 288 -12.84 -19.12 -10.22
CA PHE A 288 -14.28 -19.37 -10.11
C PHE A 288 -15.06 -18.61 -11.17
N THR A 289 -16.26 -19.08 -11.47
CA THR A 289 -17.24 -18.31 -12.23
C THR A 289 -18.58 -18.19 -11.51
N SER A 290 -19.32 -17.12 -11.78
CA SER A 290 -20.64 -16.89 -11.21
C SER A 290 -21.57 -16.15 -12.17
N PRO A 291 -22.85 -16.55 -12.28
CA PRO A 291 -23.84 -15.78 -13.02
C PRO A 291 -24.40 -14.59 -12.23
N ASP A 292 -24.23 -14.54 -10.91
CA ASP A 292 -25.00 -13.64 -10.02
C ASP A 292 -24.21 -13.08 -8.82
N LEU A 293 -22.88 -13.20 -8.82
CA LEU A 293 -21.95 -12.80 -7.76
C LEU A 293 -22.13 -13.50 -6.40
N LYS A 294 -23.16 -14.35 -6.26
CA LYS A 294 -23.51 -15.03 -5.00
C LYS A 294 -23.19 -16.52 -5.06
N ASN A 295 -23.46 -17.15 -6.19
CA ASN A 295 -23.25 -18.57 -6.43
C ASN A 295 -22.00 -18.76 -7.29
N TRP A 296 -20.93 -19.28 -6.69
CA TRP A 296 -19.63 -19.45 -7.36
C TRP A 296 -19.31 -20.92 -7.62
N THR A 297 -18.80 -21.21 -8.81
CA THR A 297 -18.34 -22.54 -9.22
C THR A 297 -16.83 -22.53 -9.43
N LEU A 298 -16.08 -23.35 -8.68
CA LEU A 298 -14.66 -23.56 -8.90
C LEU A 298 -14.43 -24.23 -10.26
N GLN A 299 -13.64 -23.61 -11.14
CA GLN A 299 -13.35 -24.12 -12.48
C GLN A 299 -11.97 -24.78 -12.57
N SER A 300 -10.94 -24.10 -12.06
CA SER A 300 -9.56 -24.59 -12.15
C SER A 300 -8.65 -23.96 -11.09
N SER A 301 -7.40 -24.42 -11.04
CA SER A 301 -6.33 -23.77 -10.30
C SER A 301 -5.08 -23.61 -11.18
N PHE A 302 -4.19 -22.70 -10.78
CA PHE A 302 -2.92 -22.43 -11.46
C PHE A 302 -1.81 -22.10 -10.48
N GLY A 303 -0.60 -22.57 -10.76
CA GLY A 303 0.61 -22.01 -10.18
C GLY A 303 1.42 -22.94 -9.27
N LYS A 304 0.84 -24.05 -8.79
CA LYS A 304 1.55 -24.98 -7.89
C LYS A 304 2.89 -25.44 -8.49
N GLY A 305 3.99 -25.07 -7.84
CA GLY A 305 5.35 -25.37 -8.29
C GLY A 305 5.86 -24.53 -9.48
N LEU A 306 5.18 -23.43 -9.82
CA LEU A 306 5.54 -22.50 -10.87
C LEU A 306 5.81 -21.10 -10.28
N GLY A 307 6.70 -20.33 -10.91
CA GLY A 307 7.09 -19.01 -10.39
C GLY A 307 7.83 -19.10 -9.05
N ALA A 308 7.86 -17.98 -8.32
CA ALA A 308 8.36 -17.94 -6.95
C ALA A 308 7.36 -18.60 -5.99
N GLN A 309 7.87 -19.41 -5.06
CA GLN A 309 7.07 -20.30 -4.20
C GLN A 309 7.55 -20.29 -2.73
N ASP A 310 8.49 -19.40 -2.37
CA ASP A 310 9.10 -19.36 -1.03
C ASP A 310 8.22 -18.70 0.04
N GLY A 311 7.01 -18.28 -0.31
CA GLY A 311 6.04 -17.72 0.61
C GLY A 311 4.63 -17.77 0.07
N VAL A 312 3.70 -17.25 0.87
CA VAL A 312 2.28 -17.30 0.56
C VAL A 312 1.96 -16.44 -0.65
N TRP A 313 1.10 -16.96 -1.52
CA TRP A 313 0.56 -16.20 -2.65
C TRP A 313 -0.64 -15.38 -2.19
N GLU A 314 -0.71 -14.12 -2.60
CA GLU A 314 -1.70 -13.14 -2.14
C GLU A 314 -2.11 -12.22 -3.30
N CYS A 315 -3.20 -11.47 -3.11
CA CYS A 315 -3.67 -10.38 -3.96
C CYS A 315 -3.56 -10.66 -5.47
N PRO A 316 -4.27 -11.66 -6.01
CA PRO A 316 -4.33 -11.90 -7.45
C PRO A 316 -5.01 -10.76 -8.18
N ASP A 317 -4.65 -10.57 -9.45
CA ASP A 317 -5.40 -9.73 -10.39
C ASP A 317 -5.25 -10.30 -11.79
N LEU A 318 -6.35 -10.49 -12.52
CA LEU A 318 -6.37 -11.16 -13.82
C LEU A 318 -7.03 -10.26 -14.87
N PHE A 319 -6.25 -9.85 -15.86
CA PHE A 319 -6.71 -8.93 -16.90
C PHE A 319 -5.97 -9.13 -18.22
N ARG A 320 -6.49 -8.54 -19.29
CA ARG A 320 -5.90 -8.58 -20.64
C ARG A 320 -5.19 -7.27 -20.95
N LEU A 321 -4.01 -7.36 -21.57
CA LEU A 321 -3.19 -6.22 -22.01
C LEU A 321 -2.74 -6.36 -23.47
N PRO A 322 -2.59 -5.24 -24.20
CA PRO A 322 -1.95 -5.23 -25.50
C PRO A 322 -0.43 -5.42 -25.37
N VAL A 323 0.18 -6.03 -26.39
CA VAL A 323 1.64 -6.15 -26.52
C VAL A 323 2.14 -5.02 -27.43
N ASP A 324 2.84 -4.07 -26.83
CA ASP A 324 3.35 -2.84 -27.44
C ASP A 324 4.07 -3.11 -28.76
N GLY A 325 3.69 -2.34 -29.80
CA GLY A 325 4.24 -2.46 -31.13
C GLY A 325 3.70 -3.64 -31.95
N THR A 326 2.66 -4.33 -31.49
CA THR A 326 2.02 -5.45 -32.20
C THR A 326 0.48 -5.38 -32.09
N ASP A 327 -0.21 -6.18 -32.90
CA ASP A 327 -1.68 -6.36 -32.81
C ASP A 327 -2.08 -7.49 -31.83
N LYS A 328 -1.14 -8.01 -31.03
CA LYS A 328 -1.39 -9.11 -30.09
C LYS A 328 -1.84 -8.57 -28.74
N GLU A 329 -2.71 -9.34 -28.09
CA GLU A 329 -3.07 -9.18 -26.69
C GLU A 329 -2.75 -10.46 -25.93
N LYS A 330 -2.46 -10.32 -24.63
CA LYS A 330 -2.23 -11.44 -23.71
C LYS A 330 -2.91 -11.19 -22.38
N TRP A 331 -3.27 -12.27 -21.70
CA TRP A 331 -3.72 -12.22 -20.32
C TRP A 331 -2.54 -12.19 -19.37
N VAL A 332 -2.69 -11.45 -18.29
CA VAL A 332 -1.71 -11.32 -17.22
C VAL A 332 -2.40 -11.71 -15.92
N LEU A 333 -1.75 -12.59 -15.17
CA LEU A 333 -2.09 -12.89 -13.78
C LEU A 333 -1.02 -12.26 -12.89
N ILE A 334 -1.37 -11.21 -12.15
CA ILE A 334 -0.57 -10.73 -11.03
C ILE A 334 -0.67 -11.71 -9.89
N CYS A 335 0.46 -11.98 -9.25
CA CYS A 335 0.55 -12.75 -8.02
C CYS A 335 1.51 -12.02 -7.08
N ASN A 336 0.97 -11.50 -5.98
CA ASN A 336 1.79 -10.98 -4.90
C ASN A 336 2.27 -12.16 -4.04
N ILE A 337 3.49 -12.10 -3.51
CA ILE A 337 4.09 -13.15 -2.66
C ILE A 337 4.80 -12.62 -1.41
N ASN A 338 4.61 -13.28 -0.26
CA ASN A 338 5.32 -12.97 0.99
C ASN A 338 5.63 -14.21 1.87
N PRO A 339 6.88 -14.41 2.35
CA PRO A 339 8.12 -13.82 1.83
C PRO A 339 8.45 -14.40 0.44
N GLY A 340 9.66 -14.15 -0.08
CA GLY A 340 10.11 -14.70 -1.37
C GLY A 340 10.17 -13.68 -2.50
N GLY A 341 10.01 -12.39 -2.19
CA GLY A 341 10.35 -11.29 -3.08
C GLY A 341 11.84 -11.30 -3.47
N PRO A 342 12.21 -10.62 -4.56
CA PRO A 342 13.55 -10.73 -5.18
C PRO A 342 14.71 -10.31 -4.26
N PHE A 343 14.43 -9.51 -3.22
CA PHE A 343 15.41 -9.02 -2.23
C PHE A 343 14.98 -9.31 -0.78
N GLY A 344 14.22 -10.39 -0.58
CA GLY A 344 13.63 -10.77 0.71
C GLY A 344 12.31 -10.06 0.99
N GLY A 345 11.54 -10.61 1.93
CA GLY A 345 10.21 -10.14 2.26
C GLY A 345 9.25 -10.28 1.08
N SER A 346 8.38 -9.29 0.92
CA SER A 346 7.27 -9.32 -0.03
C SER A 346 7.63 -8.76 -1.43
N GLY A 347 6.91 -9.18 -2.49
CA GLY A 347 7.09 -8.66 -3.86
C GLY A 347 5.98 -9.02 -4.84
N VAL A 348 6.06 -8.48 -6.06
CA VAL A 348 5.04 -8.65 -7.13
C VAL A 348 5.60 -9.49 -8.29
N GLN A 349 5.21 -10.77 -8.35
CA GLN A 349 5.45 -11.59 -9.53
C GLN A 349 4.23 -11.58 -10.46
N TYR A 350 4.41 -11.98 -11.72
CA TYR A 350 3.32 -12.09 -12.66
C TYR A 350 3.57 -13.19 -13.70
N PHE A 351 2.47 -13.62 -14.30
CA PHE A 351 2.46 -14.62 -15.37
C PHE A 351 1.76 -14.04 -16.60
N VAL A 352 2.33 -14.28 -17.78
CA VAL A 352 1.73 -13.90 -19.06
C VAL A 352 1.24 -15.17 -19.74
N GLY A 353 0.05 -15.14 -20.33
CA GLY A 353 -0.56 -16.31 -20.96
C GLY A 353 -1.90 -16.00 -21.60
N ASP A 354 -2.75 -17.03 -21.65
CA ASP A 354 -4.08 -17.00 -22.24
C ASP A 354 -5.13 -17.43 -21.20
N TRP A 355 -6.32 -16.84 -21.27
CA TRP A 355 -7.47 -17.14 -20.41
C TRP A 355 -8.68 -17.45 -21.27
N ASP A 356 -9.31 -18.60 -21.04
CA ASP A 356 -10.50 -19.06 -21.78
C ASP A 356 -11.83 -18.84 -21.02
N GLY A 357 -11.78 -18.11 -19.90
CA GLY A 357 -12.92 -17.95 -18.98
C GLY A 357 -12.95 -18.95 -17.83
N LYS A 358 -12.13 -20.00 -17.87
CA LYS A 358 -12.13 -21.08 -16.86
C LYS A 358 -10.74 -21.52 -16.44
N LYS A 359 -9.75 -21.48 -17.33
CA LYS A 359 -8.37 -21.93 -17.10
C LYS A 359 -7.35 -20.95 -17.65
N PHE A 360 -6.36 -20.63 -16.83
CA PHE A 360 -5.20 -19.85 -17.24
C PHE A 360 -4.11 -20.78 -17.80
N THR A 361 -3.65 -20.47 -19.02
CA THR A 361 -2.58 -21.21 -19.70
C THR A 361 -1.38 -20.27 -19.85
N VAL A 362 -0.33 -20.51 -19.06
CA VAL A 362 0.86 -19.66 -19.04
C VAL A 362 1.76 -19.89 -20.25
N ASP A 363 2.35 -18.81 -20.77
CA ASP A 363 3.38 -18.87 -21.81
C ASP A 363 4.69 -19.46 -21.25
N THR A 364 5.41 -20.21 -22.08
CA THR A 364 6.73 -20.76 -21.74
C THR A 364 7.86 -20.08 -22.51
N ASP A 365 9.06 -20.14 -21.95
CA ASP A 365 10.28 -19.77 -22.67
C ASP A 365 10.63 -20.76 -23.78
N ALA A 366 11.74 -20.51 -24.48
CA ALA A 366 12.21 -21.35 -25.60
C ALA A 366 12.55 -22.80 -25.19
N ASP A 367 12.83 -23.05 -23.91
CA ASP A 367 13.11 -24.38 -23.35
C ASP A 367 11.84 -25.07 -22.81
N GLY A 368 10.68 -24.43 -22.94
CA GLY A 368 9.40 -24.95 -22.43
C GLY A 368 9.22 -24.77 -20.92
N LYS A 369 9.96 -23.86 -20.27
CA LYS A 369 9.84 -23.56 -18.84
C LYS A 369 9.01 -22.31 -18.60
N VAL A 370 8.39 -22.23 -17.43
CA VAL A 370 7.66 -21.04 -16.99
C VAL A 370 8.65 -20.08 -16.32
N PRO A 371 8.92 -18.90 -16.90
CA PRO A 371 9.84 -17.93 -16.33
C PRO A 371 9.23 -17.28 -15.07
N THR A 372 10.04 -17.06 -14.03
CA THR A 372 9.65 -16.17 -12.93
C THR A 372 9.92 -14.73 -13.35
N LYS A 373 8.90 -13.88 -13.32
CA LYS A 373 8.99 -12.47 -13.74
C LYS A 373 8.51 -11.57 -12.60
N TRP A 374 9.28 -10.52 -12.33
CA TRP A 374 8.98 -9.52 -11.30
C TRP A 374 8.60 -8.20 -11.95
N LEU A 375 7.55 -7.54 -11.45
CA LEU A 375 7.11 -6.24 -11.97
C LEU A 375 7.98 -5.09 -11.46
N ASP A 376 8.33 -5.16 -10.17
CA ASP A 376 9.12 -4.15 -9.47
C ASP A 376 10.35 -4.82 -8.85
N HIS A 377 11.50 -4.18 -9.01
CA HIS A 377 12.79 -4.66 -8.53
C HIS A 377 13.34 -3.80 -7.39
N GLY A 378 12.51 -2.94 -6.80
CA GLY A 378 12.74 -2.40 -5.45
C GLY A 378 12.16 -3.34 -4.39
N LYS A 379 12.31 -2.96 -3.12
CA LYS A 379 11.83 -3.79 -2.00
C LYS A 379 10.42 -3.41 -1.53
N ASP A 380 9.88 -2.26 -1.93
CA ASP A 380 8.69 -1.65 -1.33
C ASP A 380 7.54 -1.48 -2.33
N ASN A 381 7.19 -2.54 -3.05
CA ASN A 381 5.96 -2.60 -3.85
C ASN A 381 5.32 -3.98 -3.65
N TYR A 382 4.15 -4.01 -3.02
CA TYR A 382 3.43 -5.22 -2.70
C TYR A 382 1.92 -5.02 -2.82
N ALA A 383 1.15 -6.11 -2.82
CA ALA A 383 -0.30 -6.11 -2.95
C ALA A 383 -0.78 -5.22 -4.11
N LEU A 384 -0.03 -5.22 -5.21
CA LEU A 384 -0.35 -4.40 -6.38
C LEU A 384 -1.55 -5.01 -7.10
N VAL A 385 -2.61 -4.22 -7.22
CA VAL A 385 -3.87 -4.57 -7.89
C VAL A 385 -4.37 -3.38 -8.72
N SER A 386 -5.25 -3.64 -9.68
CA SER A 386 -5.80 -2.65 -10.61
C SER A 386 -7.20 -2.18 -10.24
N TRP A 387 -7.57 -0.99 -10.71
CA TRP A 387 -8.94 -0.51 -10.66
C TRP A 387 -9.83 -1.28 -11.66
N SER A 388 -11.06 -1.57 -11.26
CA SER A 388 -12.12 -1.92 -12.21
C SER A 388 -12.63 -0.67 -12.94
N ASP A 389 -13.25 -0.88 -14.10
CA ASP A 389 -14.03 0.14 -14.81
C ASP A 389 -13.26 1.43 -15.17
N THR A 390 -11.93 1.34 -15.26
CA THR A 390 -11.09 2.49 -15.62
C THR A 390 -11.43 3.05 -17.01
N PRO A 391 -11.40 4.37 -17.19
CA PRO A 391 -11.75 4.99 -18.47
C PRO A 391 -10.74 4.64 -19.56
N ASP A 392 -11.15 4.80 -20.82
CA ASP A 392 -10.30 4.70 -22.01
C ASP A 392 -9.58 3.35 -22.19
N GLY A 393 -10.08 2.29 -21.56
CA GLY A 393 -9.49 0.93 -21.66
C GLY A 393 -8.12 0.81 -21.00
N ARG A 394 -7.78 1.74 -20.11
CA ARG A 394 -6.55 1.72 -19.31
C ARG A 394 -6.50 0.49 -18.41
N ARG A 395 -5.31 0.18 -17.91
CA ARG A 395 -5.12 -0.76 -16.80
C ARG A 395 -4.27 -0.06 -15.75
N THR A 396 -4.94 0.78 -14.98
CA THR A 396 -4.32 1.54 -13.91
C THR A 396 -4.25 0.69 -12.65
N ALA A 397 -3.09 0.65 -12.00
CA ALA A 397 -2.83 -0.14 -10.80
C ALA A 397 -2.06 0.67 -9.76
N ILE A 398 -2.13 0.23 -8.51
CA ILE A 398 -1.40 0.82 -7.38
C ILE A 398 -1.00 -0.28 -6.41
N GLY A 399 0.16 -0.13 -5.78
CA GLY A 399 0.65 -1.06 -4.76
C GLY A 399 0.65 -0.45 -3.36
N TRP A 400 0.79 -1.30 -2.36
CA TRP A 400 1.24 -0.93 -1.03
C TRP A 400 2.75 -0.67 -1.06
N MET A 401 3.15 0.56 -0.75
CA MET A 401 4.55 0.99 -0.74
C MET A 401 5.21 0.66 0.60
N SER A 402 5.46 -0.63 0.83
CA SER A 402 6.12 -1.16 2.03
C SER A 402 6.55 -2.60 1.82
N ASN A 403 7.10 -3.23 2.87
CA ASN A 403 7.48 -4.63 2.87
C ASN A 403 7.21 -5.28 4.23
N TRP A 404 6.61 -6.48 4.23
CA TRP A 404 6.29 -7.22 5.45
C TRP A 404 7.49 -7.49 6.38
N ASP A 405 8.72 -7.55 5.87
CA ASP A 405 9.95 -7.73 6.67
C ASP A 405 10.12 -6.65 7.76
N TYR A 406 9.63 -5.44 7.52
CA TYR A 406 9.88 -4.28 8.39
C TYR A 406 8.73 -3.30 8.48
N ALA A 407 7.60 -3.56 7.81
CA ALA A 407 6.46 -2.66 7.78
C ALA A 407 6.03 -2.29 9.20
N ALA A 408 6.08 -3.20 10.17
CA ALA A 408 5.73 -2.94 11.57
C ALA A 408 6.74 -2.08 12.37
N GLU A 409 7.91 -1.79 11.83
CA GLU A 409 9.03 -1.15 12.55
C GLU A 409 9.56 0.12 11.85
N VAL A 410 8.97 0.55 10.74
CA VAL A 410 9.32 1.83 10.10
C VAL A 410 9.14 3.00 11.09
N PRO A 411 9.95 4.08 10.99
CA PRO A 411 10.01 5.15 11.98
C PRO A 411 8.86 6.16 11.85
N THR A 412 7.62 5.68 11.68
CA THR A 412 6.37 6.46 11.70
C THR A 412 5.33 5.76 12.56
N SER A 413 4.52 6.54 13.27
CA SER A 413 3.62 6.08 14.33
C SER A 413 2.24 6.74 14.28
N GLN A 414 2.14 7.99 13.81
CA GLN A 414 0.85 8.65 13.61
C GLN A 414 0.12 8.00 12.45
N TYR A 415 0.84 7.78 11.34
CA TYR A 415 0.40 6.98 10.21
C TYR A 415 1.44 5.91 9.93
N ARG A 416 1.04 4.89 9.19
CA ARG A 416 1.99 3.94 8.67
C ARG A 416 1.61 3.46 7.29
N SER A 417 2.66 3.36 6.47
CA SER A 417 2.62 3.01 5.06
C SER A 417 2.04 4.11 4.16
N ALA A 418 2.27 3.93 2.87
CA ALA A 418 1.71 4.70 1.78
C ALA A 418 1.34 3.75 0.64
N ASN A 419 0.60 4.23 -0.36
CA ASN A 419 0.54 3.56 -1.64
C ASN A 419 1.65 4.07 -2.57
N THR A 420 2.01 3.25 -3.57
CA THR A 420 2.91 3.70 -4.66
C THR A 420 2.26 4.81 -5.48
N LEU A 421 3.00 5.42 -6.41
CA LEU A 421 2.35 6.15 -7.50
C LEU A 421 1.38 5.23 -8.26
N PRO A 422 0.23 5.75 -8.75
CA PRO A 422 -0.64 5.03 -9.68
C PRO A 422 0.11 4.79 -10.99
N ARG A 423 -0.09 3.62 -11.61
CA ARG A 423 0.70 3.17 -12.76
C ARG A 423 -0.17 2.56 -13.85
N GLU A 424 0.15 2.85 -15.10
CA GLU A 424 -0.43 2.16 -16.25
C GLU A 424 0.40 0.94 -16.61
N LEU A 425 -0.27 -0.20 -16.78
CA LEU A 425 0.36 -1.47 -17.15
C LEU A 425 0.26 -1.70 -18.66
N SER A 426 1.36 -2.13 -19.29
CA SER A 426 1.39 -2.60 -20.68
C SER A 426 2.29 -3.84 -20.81
N LEU A 427 2.30 -4.48 -21.98
CA LEU A 427 3.22 -5.57 -22.28
C LEU A 427 4.20 -5.15 -23.37
N PHE A 428 5.45 -5.63 -23.30
CA PHE A 428 6.44 -5.46 -24.35
C PHE A 428 7.20 -6.77 -24.61
N THR A 429 7.77 -6.91 -25.80
CA THR A 429 8.68 -8.02 -26.11
C THR A 429 10.12 -7.58 -25.90
N ALA A 430 10.85 -8.28 -25.03
CA ALA A 430 12.27 -7.99 -24.79
C ALA A 430 13.16 -8.68 -25.83
N SER A 431 14.47 -8.39 -25.79
CA SER A 431 15.45 -8.92 -26.76
C SER A 431 15.64 -10.44 -26.70
N ASP A 432 15.24 -11.08 -25.61
CA ASP A 432 15.26 -12.54 -25.46
C ASP A 432 14.03 -13.23 -26.09
N GLY A 433 13.11 -12.45 -26.66
CA GLY A 433 11.90 -12.93 -27.33
C GLY A 433 10.72 -13.19 -26.39
N GLN A 434 10.86 -12.97 -25.08
CA GLN A 434 9.77 -13.13 -24.13
C GLN A 434 8.94 -11.84 -23.98
N ILE A 435 7.68 -12.00 -23.59
CA ILE A 435 6.78 -10.89 -23.26
C ILE A 435 6.90 -10.56 -21.77
N TYR A 436 7.14 -9.29 -21.45
CA TYR A 436 7.25 -8.76 -20.10
C TYR A 436 6.21 -7.65 -19.89
N MET A 437 5.87 -7.41 -18.64
CA MET A 437 5.03 -6.28 -18.24
C MET A 437 5.89 -5.04 -18.00
N ALA A 438 5.46 -3.92 -18.58
CA ALA A 438 5.95 -2.59 -18.25
C ALA A 438 4.94 -1.89 -17.32
N ASN A 439 5.43 -0.97 -16.49
CA ASN A 439 4.58 -0.06 -15.73
C ASN A 439 5.15 1.36 -15.75
N VAL A 440 4.33 2.33 -16.10
CA VAL A 440 4.69 3.75 -16.12
C VAL A 440 3.81 4.53 -15.15
N PRO A 441 4.29 5.61 -14.51
CA PRO A 441 3.43 6.47 -13.71
C PRO A 441 2.26 6.97 -14.55
N SER A 442 1.07 6.94 -13.96
CA SER A 442 -0.17 7.39 -14.57
C SER A 442 -0.04 8.81 -15.16
N PRO A 443 -0.66 9.14 -16.30
CA PRO A 443 -0.54 10.46 -16.92
C PRO A 443 -0.82 11.63 -15.99
N GLU A 444 -1.74 11.45 -15.03
CA GLU A 444 -2.15 12.41 -14.03
C GLU A 444 -0.97 12.87 -13.14
N VAL A 445 0.03 11.99 -12.92
CA VAL A 445 1.27 12.28 -12.18
C VAL A 445 2.06 13.43 -12.84
N ILE A 446 1.88 13.69 -14.14
CA ILE A 446 2.52 14.83 -14.82
C ILE A 446 2.07 16.17 -14.22
N SER A 447 0.85 16.24 -13.69
CA SER A 447 0.28 17.45 -13.07
C SER A 447 0.99 17.87 -11.77
N LEU A 448 1.80 16.98 -11.18
CA LEU A 448 2.65 17.28 -10.04
C LEU A 448 3.82 18.20 -10.40
N ARG A 449 4.23 18.29 -11.67
CA ARG A 449 5.35 19.16 -12.07
C ARG A 449 4.98 20.63 -11.84
N ASP A 450 5.79 21.32 -11.04
CA ASP A 450 5.76 22.78 -10.91
C ASP A 450 6.83 23.42 -11.80
N ARG A 451 8.00 23.79 -11.25
CA ARG A 451 9.04 24.51 -11.97
C ARG A 451 10.14 23.58 -12.42
N LEU A 452 10.56 23.73 -13.68
CA LEU A 452 11.81 23.16 -14.17
C LEU A 452 13.00 23.91 -13.54
N VAL A 453 13.66 23.31 -12.54
CA VAL A 453 14.77 23.94 -11.81
C VAL A 453 16.12 23.74 -12.49
N THR A 454 16.30 22.61 -13.17
CA THR A 454 17.55 22.25 -13.86
C THR A 454 17.22 21.69 -15.24
N SER A 455 17.95 22.12 -16.27
CA SER A 455 17.86 21.57 -17.62
C SER A 455 19.24 21.41 -18.25
N VAL A 456 19.62 20.17 -18.57
CA VAL A 456 20.86 19.86 -19.29
C VAL A 456 20.52 19.04 -20.53
N LYS A 457 20.73 19.62 -21.70
CA LYS A 457 20.40 18.98 -22.99
C LYS A 457 21.36 17.85 -23.35
N ASN A 458 22.66 18.08 -23.19
CA ASN A 458 23.72 17.13 -23.52
C ASN A 458 24.98 17.45 -22.70
N SER A 459 25.65 16.43 -22.18
CA SER A 459 26.74 16.56 -21.24
C SER A 459 27.62 15.31 -21.29
N SER A 460 28.93 15.45 -21.48
CA SER A 460 29.86 14.32 -21.37
C SER A 460 30.13 13.99 -19.91
N LEU A 461 30.08 12.71 -19.55
CA LEU A 461 30.45 12.20 -18.24
C LEU A 461 31.86 11.61 -18.27
N ASN A 462 32.54 11.72 -17.14
CA ASN A 462 33.83 11.09 -16.84
C ASN A 462 33.89 10.81 -15.33
N SER A 463 35.06 10.49 -14.81
CA SER A 463 35.26 10.18 -13.39
C SER A 463 35.02 11.34 -12.42
N LYS A 464 34.89 12.59 -12.90
CA LYS A 464 34.53 13.75 -12.08
C LYS A 464 33.02 13.88 -11.95
N ASP A 465 32.56 14.07 -10.72
CA ASP A 465 31.15 14.29 -10.42
C ASP A 465 30.62 15.57 -11.07
N LYS A 466 29.46 15.44 -11.73
CA LYS A 466 28.61 16.57 -12.07
C LYS A 466 27.53 16.70 -11.02
N VAL A 467 27.57 17.79 -10.27
CA VAL A 467 26.68 18.04 -9.14
C VAL A 467 25.54 18.97 -9.57
N TYR A 468 24.31 18.56 -9.27
CA TYR A 468 23.11 19.35 -9.48
C TYR A 468 22.38 19.49 -8.15
N ASN A 469 21.95 20.71 -7.81
CA ASN A 469 21.14 20.93 -6.61
C ASN A 469 19.70 20.48 -6.88
N LEU A 470 19.11 19.78 -5.92
CA LEU A 470 17.67 19.51 -5.89
C LEU A 470 16.91 20.79 -5.47
N PRO A 471 15.61 20.92 -5.81
CA PRO A 471 14.81 22.05 -5.37
C PRO A 471 14.82 22.20 -3.85
N ALA A 472 15.06 23.41 -3.34
CA ALA A 472 14.93 23.68 -1.90
C ALA A 472 13.47 23.74 -1.43
N VAL A 473 12.52 23.85 -2.36
CA VAL A 473 11.08 23.83 -2.06
C VAL A 473 10.70 22.41 -1.63
N ASN A 474 9.73 22.30 -0.72
CA ASN A 474 9.19 21.01 -0.29
C ASN A 474 10.27 20.00 0.14
N ASP A 475 11.34 20.47 0.80
CA ASP A 475 12.35 19.59 1.37
C ASP A 475 13.00 18.64 0.34
N GLY A 476 13.40 19.15 -0.83
CA GLY A 476 14.10 18.33 -1.84
C GLY A 476 13.20 17.42 -2.67
N VAL A 477 11.91 17.35 -2.36
CA VAL A 477 10.92 16.57 -3.09
C VAL A 477 10.82 17.05 -4.53
N CYS A 478 11.05 16.13 -5.46
CA CYS A 478 11.19 16.45 -6.88
C CYS A 478 10.93 15.24 -7.79
N GLU A 479 10.73 15.54 -9.07
CA GLU A 479 10.85 14.56 -10.15
C GLU A 479 12.09 14.92 -10.97
N PHE A 480 12.86 13.93 -11.41
CA PHE A 480 13.81 14.14 -12.48
C PHE A 480 13.73 13.10 -13.59
N THR A 481 14.02 13.54 -14.81
CA THR A 481 14.23 12.66 -15.98
C THR A 481 15.67 12.76 -16.42
N VAL A 482 16.26 11.68 -16.93
CA VAL A 482 17.61 11.68 -17.50
C VAL A 482 17.79 10.53 -18.50
N ASP A 483 18.49 10.80 -19.59
CA ASP A 483 18.91 9.78 -20.55
C ASP A 483 20.42 9.59 -20.50
N PHE A 484 20.84 8.34 -20.58
CA PHE A 484 22.23 7.94 -20.61
C PHE A 484 22.56 7.14 -21.87
N ASN A 485 23.78 7.35 -22.38
CA ASN A 485 24.45 6.45 -23.30
C ASN A 485 25.82 6.13 -22.69
N ALA A 486 26.05 4.86 -22.36
CA ALA A 486 27.26 4.42 -21.68
C ALA A 486 28.53 4.63 -22.51
N GLU A 487 28.45 4.72 -23.84
CA GLU A 487 29.59 4.84 -24.77
C GLU A 487 30.72 3.82 -24.45
N THR A 488 31.78 4.23 -23.73
CA THR A 488 32.89 3.34 -23.34
C THR A 488 32.99 3.15 -21.82
N ALA A 489 32.02 3.62 -21.05
CA ALA A 489 32.02 3.50 -19.59
C ALA A 489 31.63 2.10 -19.14
N ASP A 490 32.31 1.62 -18.09
CA ASP A 490 31.95 0.37 -17.40
C ASP A 490 30.65 0.53 -16.62
N SER A 491 30.36 1.74 -16.12
CA SER A 491 29.10 2.08 -15.46
C SER A 491 28.87 3.58 -15.38
N ILE A 492 27.62 3.95 -15.11
CA ILE A 492 27.20 5.31 -14.79
C ILE A 492 26.61 5.30 -13.39
N MET A 493 27.08 6.20 -12.53
CA MET A 493 26.66 6.32 -11.14
C MET A 493 25.91 7.64 -10.94
N MET A 494 24.75 7.56 -10.30
CA MET A 494 23.99 8.68 -9.77
C MET A 494 23.94 8.55 -8.25
N THR A 495 24.27 9.63 -7.53
CA THR A 495 24.21 9.65 -6.07
C THR A 495 23.29 10.78 -5.63
N LEU A 496 22.24 10.43 -4.89
CA LEU A 496 21.44 11.40 -4.13
C LEU A 496 22.09 11.55 -2.75
N SER A 497 22.37 12.77 -2.31
CA SER A 497 23.08 13.00 -1.05
C SER A 497 22.59 14.23 -0.28
N ASN A 498 22.89 14.27 1.01
CA ASN A 498 22.62 15.42 1.87
C ASN A 498 23.84 15.83 2.71
N LYS A 499 23.70 16.94 3.45
CA LYS A 499 24.77 17.49 4.29
C LYS A 499 25.13 16.64 5.51
N ALA A 500 24.28 15.68 5.89
CA ALA A 500 24.57 14.73 6.96
C ALA A 500 25.44 13.54 6.48
N GLY A 501 25.76 13.46 5.18
CA GLY A 501 26.54 12.36 4.60
C GLY A 501 25.70 11.15 4.23
N GLU A 502 24.38 11.24 4.38
CA GLU A 502 23.43 10.20 3.97
C GLU A 502 23.26 10.25 2.45
N HIS A 503 23.15 9.08 1.83
CA HIS A 503 23.08 8.95 0.39
C HIS A 503 22.39 7.68 -0.09
N VAL A 504 21.92 7.75 -1.34
CA VAL A 504 21.46 6.63 -2.14
C VAL A 504 22.28 6.60 -3.42
N ASP A 505 22.88 5.45 -3.72
CA ASP A 505 23.64 5.25 -4.95
C ASP A 505 22.83 4.41 -5.95
N MET A 506 22.69 4.92 -7.17
CA MET A 506 22.08 4.23 -8.29
C MET A 506 23.13 4.01 -9.39
N VAL A 507 23.35 2.75 -9.80
CA VAL A 507 24.44 2.42 -10.74
C VAL A 507 23.89 1.62 -11.92
N TYR A 508 24.01 2.18 -13.12
CA TYR A 508 23.73 1.48 -14.37
C TYR A 508 25.00 0.83 -14.90
N ASN A 509 24.92 -0.47 -15.21
CA ASN A 509 25.99 -1.26 -15.81
C ASN A 509 25.55 -1.81 -17.19
N PRO A 510 26.13 -1.32 -18.31
CA PRO A 510 25.79 -1.76 -19.66
C PRO A 510 26.31 -3.17 -20.00
N ALA A 511 27.30 -3.71 -19.28
CA ALA A 511 27.83 -5.04 -19.55
C ALA A 511 26.92 -6.14 -18.99
N THR A 512 26.24 -5.86 -17.87
CA THR A 512 25.27 -6.77 -17.25
C THR A 512 23.82 -6.39 -17.56
N HIS A 513 23.57 -5.25 -18.21
CA HIS A 513 22.24 -4.69 -18.48
C HIS A 513 21.41 -4.59 -17.19
N THR A 514 22.00 -4.00 -16.15
CA THR A 514 21.36 -3.84 -14.83
C THR A 514 21.47 -2.43 -14.29
N LEU A 515 20.48 -2.04 -13.48
CA LEU A 515 20.52 -0.85 -12.64
C LEU A 515 20.38 -1.27 -11.16
N SER A 516 21.36 -0.92 -10.34
CA SER A 516 21.30 -1.15 -8.89
C SER A 516 20.83 0.08 -8.14
N PHE A 517 20.21 -0.11 -6.97
CA PHE A 517 19.81 0.94 -6.03
C PHE A 517 20.29 0.54 -4.62
N ASP A 518 21.18 1.34 -4.03
CA ASP A 518 21.77 1.10 -2.72
C ASP A 518 21.25 2.11 -1.69
N ARG A 519 20.48 1.62 -0.72
CA ARG A 519 19.94 2.45 0.37
C ARG A 519 20.60 2.23 1.73
N ARG A 520 21.73 1.51 1.79
CA ARG A 520 22.38 1.16 3.07
C ARG A 520 22.81 2.36 3.89
N ASN A 521 23.01 3.51 3.25
CA ASN A 521 23.37 4.78 3.89
C ASN A 521 22.29 5.88 3.70
N SER A 522 21.03 5.50 3.45
CA SER A 522 19.92 6.41 3.11
C SER A 522 19.34 7.21 4.29
N GLY A 523 19.98 7.16 5.46
CA GLY A 523 19.55 7.82 6.70
C GLY A 523 19.28 6.85 7.83
N ASN A 524 18.11 6.93 8.45
CA ASN A 524 17.69 5.99 9.48
C ASN A 524 17.40 4.62 8.86
N VAL A 525 18.33 3.68 9.03
CA VAL A 525 18.21 2.30 8.53
C VAL A 525 18.22 1.26 9.65
N GLY A 526 18.38 1.70 10.90
CA GLY A 526 18.67 0.83 12.05
C GLY A 526 17.44 0.18 12.70
N PHE A 527 16.24 0.41 12.17
CA PHE A 527 15.00 -0.15 12.71
C PHE A 527 14.74 -1.59 12.27
N SER A 528 15.43 -2.09 11.23
CA SER A 528 15.36 -3.49 10.80
C SER A 528 16.62 -3.90 10.06
N ASP A 529 17.14 -5.10 10.35
CA ASP A 529 18.30 -5.69 9.64
C ASP A 529 17.99 -5.97 8.16
N ALA A 530 16.72 -6.09 7.79
CA ALA A 530 16.28 -6.36 6.42
C ALA A 530 16.13 -5.08 5.57
N PHE A 531 16.26 -3.90 6.17
CA PHE A 531 16.10 -2.62 5.48
C PHE A 531 17.33 -2.18 4.67
N PRO A 532 18.57 -2.11 5.23
CA PRO A 532 19.74 -1.67 4.49
C PRO A 532 20.16 -2.69 3.43
N VAL A 533 19.77 -2.47 2.17
CA VAL A 533 19.95 -3.42 1.07
C VAL A 533 20.37 -2.73 -0.23
N VAL A 534 20.96 -3.52 -1.13
CA VAL A 534 21.15 -3.17 -2.54
C VAL A 534 20.18 -3.99 -3.37
N THR A 535 19.28 -3.34 -4.10
CA THR A 535 18.36 -3.98 -5.05
C THR A 535 18.86 -3.79 -6.48
N VAL A 536 18.47 -4.68 -7.41
CA VAL A 536 18.97 -4.69 -8.79
C VAL A 536 17.86 -5.02 -9.79
N ALA A 537 17.68 -4.17 -10.80
CA ALA A 537 16.73 -4.38 -11.89
C ALA A 537 17.44 -4.73 -13.21
N PRO A 538 16.91 -5.67 -14.02
CA PRO A 538 17.31 -5.81 -15.42
C PRO A 538 16.78 -4.62 -16.23
N THR A 539 17.61 -4.00 -17.07
CA THR A 539 17.23 -2.80 -17.84
C THR A 539 16.57 -3.12 -19.19
N HIS A 540 16.65 -4.39 -19.62
CA HIS A 540 16.10 -4.92 -20.88
C HIS A 540 16.60 -4.26 -22.18
N GLU A 541 17.57 -3.35 -22.08
CA GLU A 541 18.26 -2.74 -23.22
C GLU A 541 19.47 -3.60 -23.63
N THR A 542 19.95 -3.41 -24.87
CA THR A 542 21.15 -4.09 -25.39
C THR A 542 22.12 -3.16 -26.10
N ASP A 543 21.87 -1.85 -26.06
CA ASP A 543 22.58 -0.83 -26.84
C ASP A 543 23.34 0.19 -25.99
N GLY A 544 23.43 -0.03 -24.68
CA GLY A 544 24.09 0.83 -23.72
C GLY A 544 23.30 2.09 -23.36
N LYS A 545 22.01 2.16 -23.72
CA LYS A 545 21.18 3.35 -23.48
C LYS A 545 20.06 3.09 -22.48
N VAL A 546 19.93 3.99 -21.52
CA VAL A 546 18.87 3.94 -20.50
C VAL A 546 18.25 5.32 -20.34
N SER A 547 16.92 5.38 -20.34
CA SER A 547 16.14 6.54 -19.93
C SER A 547 15.54 6.29 -18.55
N LEU A 548 15.61 7.27 -17.66
CA LEU A 548 15.09 7.19 -16.30
C LEU A 548 14.13 8.35 -16.03
N ARG A 549 13.03 8.03 -15.34
CA ARG A 549 12.13 8.97 -14.67
C ARG A 549 12.09 8.58 -13.19
N VAL A 550 12.50 9.49 -12.32
CA VAL A 550 12.69 9.23 -10.89
C VAL A 550 11.90 10.24 -10.07
N PHE A 551 11.16 9.75 -9.10
CA PHE A 551 10.40 10.55 -8.14
C PHE A 551 11.03 10.41 -6.76
N ILE A 552 11.30 11.54 -6.13
CA ILE A 552 11.83 11.61 -4.78
C ILE A 552 10.75 12.26 -3.93
N ASP A 553 10.23 11.51 -2.97
CA ASP A 553 9.39 12.02 -1.88
C ASP A 553 10.17 11.97 -0.55
N ARG A 554 9.56 12.41 0.55
CA ARG A 554 10.21 12.50 1.87
C ARG A 554 10.76 11.18 2.38
N SER A 555 10.04 10.08 2.13
CA SER A 555 10.43 8.75 2.60
C SER A 555 10.40 7.67 1.52
N SER A 556 10.38 8.03 0.25
CA SER A 556 10.36 7.07 -0.85
C SER A 556 11.07 7.59 -2.10
N ILE A 557 11.60 6.67 -2.88
CA ILE A 557 12.13 6.91 -4.21
C ILE A 557 11.56 5.85 -5.16
N GLU A 558 10.85 6.31 -6.19
CA GLU A 558 10.34 5.47 -7.27
C GLU A 558 11.08 5.78 -8.57
N LEU A 559 11.66 4.75 -9.19
CA LEU A 559 12.40 4.84 -10.45
C LEU A 559 11.67 4.03 -11.52
N PHE A 560 11.49 4.64 -12.69
CA PHE A 560 10.91 4.03 -13.88
C PHE A 560 11.89 4.17 -15.03
N GLY A 561 12.31 3.04 -15.58
CA GLY A 561 13.32 2.99 -16.62
C GLY A 561 12.76 2.53 -17.96
N ASN A 562 13.28 3.13 -19.04
CA ASN A 562 12.97 2.78 -20.42
C ASN A 562 11.46 2.70 -20.69
N GLU A 563 10.73 3.75 -20.34
CA GLU A 563 9.26 3.81 -20.47
C GLU A 563 8.56 2.69 -19.69
N GLY A 564 9.05 2.39 -18.48
CA GLY A 564 8.41 1.47 -17.55
C GLY A 564 8.77 -0.01 -17.75
N ARG A 565 9.67 -0.34 -18.69
CA ARG A 565 10.17 -1.70 -18.91
C ARG A 565 10.88 -2.30 -17.70
N PHE A 566 11.34 -1.45 -16.78
CA PHE A 566 11.72 -1.85 -15.43
C PHE A 566 11.37 -0.73 -14.45
N SER A 567 11.10 -1.11 -13.21
CA SER A 567 10.76 -0.18 -12.13
C SER A 567 11.41 -0.61 -10.81
N MET A 568 11.66 0.36 -9.93
CA MET A 568 12.18 0.12 -8.58
C MET A 568 11.51 1.07 -7.59
N THR A 569 10.84 0.51 -6.60
CA THR A 569 10.22 1.25 -5.50
C THR A 569 10.93 0.97 -4.19
N ASN A 570 11.48 2.01 -3.56
CA ASN A 570 12.20 1.85 -2.31
C ASN A 570 11.84 2.96 -1.32
N LEU A 571 11.48 2.56 -0.11
CA LEU A 571 11.44 3.44 1.04
C LEU A 571 12.85 3.87 1.43
N VAL A 572 12.97 5.09 1.93
CA VAL A 572 14.16 5.70 2.52
C VAL A 572 13.74 6.53 3.72
N PHE A 573 14.60 6.71 4.73
CA PHE A 573 14.26 7.53 5.91
C PHE A 573 15.38 8.52 6.24
N PRO A 574 15.67 9.48 5.35
CA PRO A 574 16.77 10.42 5.53
C PRO A 574 16.55 11.30 6.77
N THR A 575 17.58 11.52 7.58
CA THR A 575 17.45 12.45 8.73
C THR A 575 17.42 13.90 8.28
N HIS A 576 17.95 14.18 7.08
CA HIS A 576 17.88 15.46 6.41
C HIS A 576 17.46 15.27 4.96
N PRO A 577 16.65 16.15 4.37
CA PRO A 577 16.34 16.09 2.95
C PRO A 577 17.56 15.89 2.04
N TYR A 578 17.43 15.05 1.01
CA TYR A 578 18.42 15.01 -0.06
C TYR A 578 18.48 16.38 -0.76
N THR A 579 19.69 16.87 -0.99
CA THR A 579 19.90 18.22 -1.54
C THR A 579 20.63 18.23 -2.87
N THR A 580 21.27 17.12 -3.24
CA THR A 580 22.16 17.04 -4.38
C THR A 580 21.97 15.75 -5.15
N LEU A 581 22.05 15.85 -6.47
CA LEU A 581 22.19 14.74 -7.42
C LEU A 581 23.57 14.85 -8.07
N GLU A 582 24.42 13.85 -7.84
CA GLU A 582 25.75 13.75 -8.42
C GLU A 582 25.76 12.69 -9.51
N ILE A 583 26.38 12.98 -10.66
CA ILE A 583 26.41 12.04 -11.79
C ILE A 583 27.83 11.94 -12.34
N LYS A 584 28.35 10.72 -12.48
CA LYS A 584 29.66 10.41 -13.10
C LYS A 584 29.63 9.12 -13.90
N SER A 585 30.66 8.91 -14.71
CA SER A 585 30.92 7.62 -15.36
C SER A 585 32.21 7.00 -14.82
N LEU A 586 32.22 5.67 -14.68
CA LEU A 586 33.35 4.89 -14.19
C LEU A 586 33.90 4.04 -15.34
N GLY A 587 35.21 3.79 -15.36
CA GLY A 587 35.85 2.94 -16.37
C GLY A 587 35.94 3.52 -17.79
N GLY A 588 35.28 4.65 -18.07
CA GLY A 588 35.29 5.27 -19.39
C GLY A 588 34.45 6.54 -19.46
N LYS A 589 34.16 6.97 -20.68
CA LYS A 589 33.30 8.13 -20.95
C LYS A 589 31.90 7.66 -21.24
N ALA A 590 30.92 8.41 -20.76
CA ALA A 590 29.52 8.25 -21.12
C ALA A 590 28.94 9.62 -21.52
N ARG A 591 27.69 9.61 -21.97
CA ARG A 591 26.93 10.81 -22.28
C ARG A 591 25.63 10.82 -21.52
N MET A 592 25.30 11.99 -20.99
CA MET A 592 24.01 12.30 -20.40
C MET A 592 23.27 13.31 -21.28
N SER A 593 21.99 13.09 -21.50
CA SER A 593 21.08 14.03 -22.16
C SER A 593 19.76 14.12 -21.41
N ASN A 594 18.98 15.16 -21.72
CA ASN A 594 17.62 15.36 -21.19
C ASN A 594 17.51 15.30 -19.66
N LEU A 595 18.57 15.68 -18.92
CA LEU A 595 18.44 15.88 -17.47
C LEU A 595 17.49 17.05 -17.24
N ARG A 596 16.34 16.77 -16.65
CA ARG A 596 15.36 17.76 -16.23
C ARG A 596 14.97 17.47 -14.79
N ILE A 597 15.09 18.47 -13.92
CA ILE A 597 14.65 18.36 -12.52
C ILE A 597 13.49 19.33 -12.33
N TYR A 598 12.37 18.83 -11.85
CA TYR A 598 11.15 19.57 -11.59
C TYR A 598 10.88 19.61 -10.09
N SER A 599 10.57 20.79 -9.54
CA SER A 599 9.90 20.84 -8.24
C SER A 599 8.49 20.26 -8.33
N ILE A 600 7.98 19.77 -7.20
CA ILE A 600 6.60 19.26 -7.10
C ILE A 600 5.65 20.36 -6.61
N LYS A 601 4.49 20.45 -7.26
CA LYS A 601 3.35 21.28 -6.86
C LYS A 601 2.54 20.57 -5.78
N LEU A 602 2.17 21.30 -4.74
CA LEU A 602 1.16 20.87 -3.76
C LEU A 602 -0.18 21.54 -4.11
N TYR A 603 -1.27 20.82 -3.92
CA TYR A 603 -2.63 21.28 -4.19
C TYR A 603 -3.39 21.57 -2.89
#